data_AF-A0A7V4U546-F1
#
_entry.id   AF-A0A7V4U546-F1
#
_cell.length_a   1.000
_cell.length_b   1.000
_cell.length_c   1.000
_cell.angle_alpha   90.00
_cell.angle_beta   90.00
_cell.angle_gamma   90.00
#
_symmetry.space_group_name_H-M   'P 1'
#
loop_
_entity.id
_entity.type
_entity.pdbx_description
1 polymer ?
#
loop_
_entity_poly.entity_id
_entity_poly.type
_entity_poly.pdbx_seq_one_letter_code
_entity_poly.pdbx_strand_id
1 'polypeptide(L)' 'MAGTIFEATGGVKVVFNGEVVAEVDNLTIDALKRIAKEQGVKKFTVVDSNGEELTASDFPVTDGEVTIKPYYEAK' A
#
# COMPACT_ATOMS: atom_id res chain seq x y z
N MET A 1 -10.91 -7.38 22.98
CA MET A 1 -11.07 -7.09 21.54
C MET A 1 -9.78 -7.51 20.88
N ALA A 2 -9.84 -8.48 19.97
CA ALA A 2 -8.66 -9.05 19.34
C ALA A 2 -8.02 -7.98 18.43
N GLY A 3 -6.93 -7.37 18.88
CA GLY A 3 -6.01 -6.71 17.98
C GLY A 3 -5.27 -7.81 17.24
N THR A 4 -5.56 -7.99 15.96
CA THR A 4 -4.74 -8.82 15.07
C THR A 4 -3.35 -8.21 15.06
N ILE A 5 -2.46 -8.78 15.88
CA ILE A 5 -1.03 -8.56 15.81
C ILE A 5 -0.55 -9.14 14.49
N PHE A 6 -0.39 -8.28 13.47
CA PHE A 6 0.42 -8.62 12.31
C PHE A 6 1.85 -8.79 12.85
N GLU A 7 2.30 -10.05 12.96
CA GLU A 7 3.69 -10.39 13.22
C GLU A 7 4.53 -9.56 12.25
N ALA A 8 5.28 -8.60 12.77
CA ALA A 8 6.09 -7.68 11.97
C ALA A 8 7.24 -8.47 11.34
N THR A 9 6.95 -9.15 10.23
CA THR A 9 7.91 -9.94 9.48
C THR A 9 8.65 -9.00 8.53
N GLY A 10 9.33 -7.97 9.07
CA GLY A 10 10.30 -7.13 8.35
C GLY A 10 9.94 -6.66 6.94
N GLY A 11 8.66 -6.51 6.60
CA GLY A 11 8.17 -6.26 5.25
C GLY A 11 7.31 -5.02 5.15
N VAL A 12 7.02 -4.63 3.93
CA VAL A 12 6.21 -3.45 3.61
C VAL A 12 4.73 -3.75 3.81
N LYS A 13 4.09 -2.95 4.66
CA LYS A 13 2.65 -3.03 4.90
C LYS A 13 1.90 -2.17 3.89
N VAL A 14 0.97 -2.79 3.16
CA VAL A 14 0.10 -2.10 2.22
C VAL A 14 -1.23 -1.83 2.90
N VAL A 15 -1.48 -0.57 3.22
CA VAL A 15 -2.72 -0.10 3.84
C VAL A 15 -3.62 0.47 2.74
N PHE A 16 -4.84 -0.06 2.59
CA PHE A 16 -5.84 0.51 1.69
C PHE A 16 -7.05 0.96 2.52
N ASN A 17 -7.44 2.23 2.38
CA ASN A 17 -8.57 2.81 3.11
C ASN A 17 -8.49 2.65 4.65
N GLY A 18 -7.27 2.61 5.20
CA GLY A 18 -7.02 2.43 6.64
C GLY A 18 -6.98 0.97 7.11
N GLU A 19 -7.07 0.00 6.20
CA GLU A 19 -6.95 -1.43 6.51
C GLU A 19 -5.72 -2.03 5.81
N VAL A 20 -4.94 -2.85 6.52
CA VAL A 20 -3.81 -3.57 5.92
C VAL A 20 -4.36 -4.65 4.99
N VAL A 21 -4.20 -4.47 3.69
CA VAL A 21 -4.69 -5.40 2.66
C VAL A 21 -3.63 -6.38 2.18
N ALA A 22 -2.36 -6.06 2.34
CA ALA A 22 -1.25 -6.93 2.00
C ALA A 22 0.00 -6.59 2.81
N GLU A 23 0.86 -7.59 3.02
CA GLU A 23 2.20 -7.40 3.58
C GLU A 23 3.17 -8.18 2.68
N VAL A 24 4.20 -7.49 2.19
CA VAL A 24 5.20 -8.08 1.29
C VAL A 24 6.59 -7.59 1.65
N ASP A 25 7.59 -8.47 1.66
CA ASP A 25 8.98 -8.09 1.93
C ASP A 25 9.53 -7.07 0.92
N ASN A 26 9.05 -7.12 -0.33
CA ASN A 26 9.44 -6.21 -1.40
C ASN A 26 8.18 -5.75 -2.14
N LEU A 27 7.74 -4.53 -1.86
CA LEU A 27 6.63 -3.94 -2.58
C LEU A 27 7.15 -3.37 -3.90
N THR A 28 6.78 -4.02 -4.99
CA THR A 28 7.07 -3.54 -6.35
C THR A 28 5.84 -2.88 -6.95
N ILE A 29 6.02 -2.01 -7.95
CA ILE A 29 4.90 -1.38 -8.66
C ILE A 29 3.96 -2.44 -9.26
N ASP A 30 4.48 -3.58 -9.75
CA ASP A 30 3.62 -4.62 -10.34
C ASP A 30 2.73 -5.25 -9.28
N ALA A 31 3.29 -5.60 -8.12
CA ALA A 31 2.53 -6.10 -6.98
C ALA A 31 1.49 -5.08 -6.51
N LEU A 32 1.88 -3.81 -6.41
CA LEU A 32 0.99 -2.73 -5.97
C LEU A 32 -0.14 -2.48 -6.97
N LYS A 33 0.15 -2.47 -8.27
CA LYS A 33 -0.87 -2.41 -9.34
C LYS A 33 -1.80 -3.61 -9.32
N ARG A 34 -1.30 -4.82 -9.04
CA ARG A 34 -2.12 -6.02 -8.87
C ARG A 34 -3.06 -5.87 -7.68
N ILE A 35 -2.54 -5.53 -6.50
CA ILE A 35 -3.33 -5.32 -5.28
C ILE A 35 -4.41 -4.27 -5.51
N ALA A 36 -4.05 -3.11 -6.06
CA ALA A 36 -5.03 -2.06 -6.33
C ALA A 36 -6.10 -2.49 -7.36
N LYS A 37 -5.71 -3.26 -8.37
CA LYS A 37 -6.64 -3.83 -9.35
C LYS A 37 -7.56 -4.88 -8.71
N GLU A 38 -7.05 -5.70 -7.79
CA GLU A 38 -7.86 -6.66 -7.01
C GLU A 38 -8.87 -5.94 -6.11
N GLN A 39 -8.50 -4.78 -5.56
CA GLN A 39 -9.40 -3.88 -4.84
C GLN A 39 -10.37 -3.11 -5.77
N GLY A 40 -10.31 -3.30 -7.09
CA GLY A 40 -11.17 -2.63 -8.07
C GLY A 40 -10.79 -1.17 -8.36
N VAL A 41 -9.61 -0.73 -7.92
CA VAL A 41 -9.14 0.65 -8.06
C VAL A 41 -8.26 0.80 -9.30
N LYS A 42 -8.71 1.62 -10.25
CA LYS A 42 -7.95 1.90 -11.48
C LYS A 42 -6.94 3.03 -11.32
N LYS A 43 -7.26 4.02 -10.49
CA LYS A 43 -6.41 5.17 -10.18
C LYS A 43 -6.25 5.25 -8.68
N PHE A 44 -5.03 5.15 -8.20
CA PHE A 44 -4.69 5.25 -6.80
C PHE A 44 -3.39 6.05 -6.68
N THR A 45 -3.29 6.79 -5.60
CA THR A 45 -2.05 7.39 -5.13
C THR A 45 -1.50 6.51 -4.03
N VAL A 46 -0.19 6.41 -3.96
CA VAL A 46 0.49 5.69 -2.91
C VAL A 46 1.19 6.72 -2.04
N VAL A 47 1.03 6.64 -0.73
CA VAL A 47 1.76 7.49 0.21
C VAL A 47 2.56 6.64 1.19
N ASP A 48 3.75 7.09 1.56
CA ASP A 48 4.55 6.48 2.62
C ASP A 48 3.93 6.75 4.00
N SER A 49 4.47 6.11 5.05
CA SER A 49 4.18 6.39 6.46
C SER A 49 4.39 7.87 6.83
N ASN A 50 5.24 8.60 6.10
CA ASN A 50 5.44 10.03 6.29
C ASN A 50 4.36 10.90 5.60
N GLY A 51 3.45 10.28 4.84
CA GLY A 51 2.43 10.97 4.06
C GLY A 51 2.93 11.52 2.72
N GLU A 52 4.16 11.22 2.34
CA GLU A 52 4.75 11.59 1.04
C GLU A 52 4.25 10.69 -0.07
N GLU A 53 3.89 11.27 -1.22
CA GLU A 53 3.41 10.52 -2.38
C GLU A 53 4.55 9.73 -3.03
N LEU A 54 4.51 8.41 -2.87
CA LEU A 54 5.44 7.51 -3.53
C LEU A 54 5.02 7.33 -4.99
N THR A 55 5.96 7.59 -5.89
CA THR A 55 5.77 7.36 -7.32
C THR A 55 6.44 6.06 -7.76
N ALA A 56 6.17 5.62 -8.99
CA ALA A 56 6.83 4.48 -9.61
C ALA A 56 8.36 4.45 -9.41
N SER A 57 9.02 5.61 -9.39
CA SER A 57 10.46 5.73 -9.25
C SER A 57 10.99 5.41 -7.85
N ASP A 58 10.12 5.44 -6.84
CA ASP A 58 10.50 5.19 -5.44
C ASP A 58 10.46 3.69 -5.08
N PHE A 59 9.86 2.87 -5.96
CA PHE A 59 9.81 1.43 -5.80
C PHE A 59 11.07 0.74 -6.35
N PRO A 60 11.50 -0.40 -5.79
CA PRO A 60 10.82 -1.17 -4.76
C PRO A 60 11.01 -0.62 -3.35
N VAL A 61 9.93 -0.63 -2.57
CA VAL A 61 9.99 -0.36 -1.13
C VAL A 61 10.30 -1.68 -0.44
N THR A 62 11.28 -1.67 0.47
CA THR A 62 11.74 -2.87 1.19
C THR A 62 11.48 -2.82 2.69
N ASP A 63 11.08 -1.67 3.21
CA ASP A 63 10.75 -1.47 4.63
C ASP A 63 9.76 -0.31 4.75
N GLY A 64 8.85 -0.39 5.72
CA GLY A 64 7.91 0.69 6.04
C GLY A 64 6.43 0.38 5.78
N GLU A 65 5.60 1.40 5.89
CA GLU A 65 4.15 1.32 5.65
C GLU A 65 3.78 2.19 4.46
N VAL A 66 2.97 1.63 3.58
CA VAL A 66 2.56 2.22 2.32
C VAL A 66 1.05 2.26 2.28
N THR A 67 0.49 3.47 2.27
CA THR A 67 -0.95 3.68 2.20
C THR A 67 -1.40 3.97 0.76
N ILE A 68 -2.24 3.09 0.22
CA ILE A 68 -2.94 3.28 -1.04
C ILE A 68 -4.19 4.12 -0.80
N LYS A 69 -4.21 5.32 -1.39
CA LYS A 69 -5.36 6.22 -1.42
C LYS A 69 -6.06 6.09 -2.78
N PRO A 70 -7.31 5.60 -2.84
CA PRO A 70 -8.05 5.56 -4.10
C PRO A 70 -8.29 6.99 -4.59
N TYR A 71 -7.84 7.28 -5.81
CA TYR A 71 -8.07 8.58 -6.42
C TYR A 71 -9.47 8.56 -7.05
N TYR A 72 -10.47 8.96 -6.27
CA TYR A 72 -11.78 9.29 -6.81
C TYR A 72 -11.68 10.66 -7.46
N GLU A 73 -11.66 10.70 -8.80
CA GLU A 73 -12.08 11.89 -9.53
C GLU A 73 -13.53 12.15 -9.10
N ALA A 74 -13.70 13.07 -8.14
CA ALA A 74 -15.01 13.58 -7.79
C ALA A 74 -15.66 14.09 -9.08
N LYS A 75 -16.78 13.47 -9.45
CA LYS A 75 -17.54 13.76 -10.66
C LYS A 75 -18.74 14.63 -10.32
#